data_AF-A0A960TV53-F1
#
_entry.id   AF-A0A960TV53-F1
#
_cell.length_a   1.000
_cell.length_b   1.000
_cell.length_c   1.000
_cell.angle_alpha   90.00
_cell.angle_beta   90.00
_cell.angle_gamma   90.00
#
_symmetry.space_group_name_H-M   'P 1'
#
loop_
_entity.id
_entity.type
_entity.pdbx_description
1 polymer ?
#
loop_
_entity_poly.entity_id
_entity_poly.type
_entity_poly.pdbx_seq_one_letter_code
_entity_poly.pdbx_strand_id
1 'polypeptide(L)' 'MARLQEIVERLESDDVELEEALASFEEGVALSQACSKDLDAAQRKVEMLLKDAGGEMTLEPFDPGLDDETDDDDSDEDDA' A
#
# COMPACT_ATOMS: atom_id res chain seq x y z
N MET A 1 1.96 11.31 -4.45
CA MET A 1 0.89 10.56 -5.14
C MET A 1 0.81 10.88 -6.62
N ALA A 2 0.50 12.12 -7.04
CA ALA A 2 0.32 12.47 -8.48
C ALA A 2 1.51 12.08 -9.39
N ARG A 3 2.74 12.28 -8.92
CA ARG A 3 3.94 11.93 -9.70
C ARG A 3 4.12 10.43 -9.93
N LEU A 4 3.74 9.59 -8.96
CA LEU A 4 3.82 8.14 -9.09
C LEU A 4 2.80 7.63 -10.13
N GLN A 5 1.61 8.22 -10.16
CA GLN A 5 0.59 7.91 -11.16
C GLN A 5 1.05 8.28 -12.58
N GLU A 6 1.63 9.47 -12.77
CA GLU A 6 2.21 9.85 -14.07
C GLU A 6 3.32 8.89 -14.54
N ILE A 7 4.13 8.38 -13.60
CA ILE A 7 5.19 7.42 -13.91
C ILE A 7 4.60 6.08 -14.34
N VAL A 8 3.57 5.59 -13.65
CA VAL A 8 2.86 4.35 -14.00
C VAL A 8 2.23 4.48 -15.38
N GLU A 9 1.48 5.55 -15.63
CA GLU A 9 0.84 5.80 -16.93
C GLU A 9 1.87 5.88 -18.08
N ARG A 10 3.03 6.50 -17.82
CA ARG A 10 4.11 6.58 -18.81
C ARG A 10 4.72 5.21 -19.09
N LEU A 11 5.00 4.41 -18.05
CA LEU A 11 5.56 3.06 -18.17
C LEU A 11 4.62 2.07 -18.86
N GLU A 12 3.31 2.30 -18.80
CA GLU A 12 2.30 1.50 -19.50
C GLU A 12 2.14 1.88 -20.98
N SER A 13 2.77 2.97 -21.43
CA SER A 13 2.73 3.38 -22.84
C SER A 13 3.80 2.67 -23.68
N ASP A 14 3.41 2.14 -24.86
CA ASP A 14 4.27 1.37 -25.77
C ASP A 14 5.43 2.17 -26.42
N ASP A 15 5.51 3.48 -26.18
CA ASP A 15 6.40 4.41 -26.91
C ASP A 15 7.50 5.01 -26.02
N VAL A 16 7.91 4.29 -24.97
CA VAL A 16 8.99 4.70 -24.05
C VAL A 16 10.28 4.00 -24.41
N GLU A 17 11.33 4.78 -24.69
CA GLU A 17 12.67 4.24 -24.87
C GLU A 17 13.14 3.54 -23.59
N LEU A 18 13.80 2.39 -23.72
CA LEU A 18 14.20 1.53 -22.59
C LEU A 18 14.93 2.28 -21.47
N GLU A 19 15.78 3.24 -21.83
CA GLU A 19 16.56 4.06 -20.90
C GLU A 19 15.64 4.99 -20.07
N GLU A 20 14.59 5.53 -20.70
CA GLU A 20 13.60 6.38 -20.07
C GLU A 20 12.60 5.55 -19.22
N ALA A 21 12.31 4.31 -19.62
CA ALA A 21 11.56 3.36 -18.81
C ALA A 21 12.32 2.97 -17.54
N LEU A 22 13.62 2.68 -17.65
CA LEU A 22 14.45 2.38 -16.48
C LEU A 22 14.53 3.56 -15.50
N ALA A 23 14.73 4.78 -16.00
CA ALA A 23 14.73 5.97 -15.16
C ALA A 23 13.38 6.20 -14.47
N SER A 24 12.27 5.98 -15.20
CA SER A 24 10.91 6.07 -14.66
C SER A 24 10.65 5.02 -13.58
N PHE A 25 11.10 3.78 -13.79
CA PHE A 25 10.97 2.70 -12.83
C PHE A 25 11.74 2.99 -11.53
N GLU A 26 12.99 3.45 -11.63
CA GLU A 26 13.77 3.85 -10.46
C GLU A 26 13.10 4.98 -9.67
N GLU A 27 12.56 5.99 -10.36
CA GLU A 27 11.80 7.08 -9.74
C GLU A 27 10.54 6.53 -9.03
N GLY A 28 9.81 5.61 -9.67
CA GLY A 28 8.63 4.97 -9.11
C GLY A 28 8.93 4.15 -7.85
N VAL A 29 10.00 3.35 -7.87
CA VAL A 29 10.45 2.57 -6.70
C VAL A 29 10.81 3.48 -5.53
N ALA A 30 11.55 4.57 -5.80
CA ALA A 30 11.94 5.52 -4.76
C ALA A 30 10.72 6.21 -4.13
N LEU A 31 9.74 6.61 -4.94
CA LEU A 31 8.49 7.23 -4.48
C LEU A 31 7.62 6.24 -3.70
N SER A 32 7.55 4.99 -4.13
CA SER A 32 6.82 3.93 -3.42
C SER A 32 7.41 3.70 -2.02
N GLN A 33 8.74 3.55 -1.93
CA GLN A 33 9.42 3.41 -0.63
C GLN A 33 9.23 4.63 0.28
N ALA A 34 9.18 5.83 -0.28
CA ALA A 34 8.89 7.04 0.50
C ALA A 34 7.46 7.01 1.07
N CYS A 35 6.47 6.60 0.27
CA CYS A 35 5.08 6.48 0.73
C CYS A 35 4.95 5.42 1.84
N SER A 36 5.61 4.27 1.72
CA SER A 36 5.61 3.26 2.79
C SER A 36 6.17 3.81 4.10
N LYS A 37 7.27 4.59 4.05
CA LYS A 37 7.84 5.22 5.25
C LYS A 37 6.90 6.25 5.89
N ASP A 38 6.19 7.01 5.08
CA ASP A 38 5.21 7.98 5.56
C ASP A 38 4.02 7.28 6.24
N LEU A 39 3.53 6.19 5.65
CA LEU A 39 2.50 5.33 6.24
C LEU A 39 2.95 4.76 7.59
N ASP A 40 4.16 4.21 7.67
CA ASP A 40 4.73 3.70 8.92
C ASP A 40 4.81 4.79 10.00
N ALA A 41 5.21 6.00 9.62
CA ALA A 41 5.30 7.13 10.54
C ALA A 41 3.91 7.55 11.04
N ALA A 42 2.91 7.58 10.15
CA ALA A 42 1.52 7.85 10.52
C ALA A 42 0.98 6.77 11.47
N GLN A 43 1.21 5.49 11.16
CA GLN A 43 0.77 4.36 11.99
C GLN A 43 1.35 4.44 13.41
N ARG A 44 2.67 4.67 13.54
CA ARG A 44 3.30 4.88 14.86
C ARG A 44 2.71 6.05 15.63
N LYS A 45 2.38 7.15 14.93
CA LYS A 45 1.77 8.33 15.56
C LYS A 45 0.36 8.01 16.09
N VAL A 46 -0.43 7.27 15.33
CA VAL A 46 -1.75 6.80 15.77
C VAL A 46 -1.60 5.86 16.97
N GLU A 47 -0.62 4.95 16.96
CA GLU A 47 -0.34 4.05 18.08
C GLU A 47 -0.06 4.81 19.38
N MET A 48 0.80 5.84 19.32
CA MET A 48 1.12 6.67 20.48
C MET A 48 -0.13 7.40 21.01
N LEU A 49 -0.94 7.98 20.13
CA LEU A 49 -2.16 8.69 20.52
C LEU A 49 -3.21 7.76 21.15
N LEU A 50 -3.33 6.52 20.66
CA LEU A 50 -4.25 5.52 21.21
C LEU A 50 -3.80 5.02 22.58
N LYS A 51 -2.50 4.77 22.76
CA LYS A 51 -1.91 4.42 24.06
C LYS A 51 -2.12 5.55 25.08
N ASP A 52 -1.92 6.80 24.68
CA ASP A 52 -2.13 7.97 25.54
C ASP A 52 -3.62 8.15 25.92
N ALA A 53 -4.54 7.74 25.05
CA ALA A 53 -5.99 7.79 25.29
C ALA A 53 -6.52 6.62 26.14
N GLY A 54 -5.67 5.67 26.54
CA GLY A 54 -6.05 4.52 27.37
C GLY A 54 -6.86 3.45 26.64
N GLY A 55 -6.86 3.44 25.29
CA GLY A 55 -7.57 2.47 24.47
C GLY A 55 -6.71 1.27 24.10
N GLU A 56 -7.23 0.06 24.27
CA GLU A 56 -6.57 -1.23 24.03
C GLU A 56 -6.65 -1.66 22.55
N MET A 57 -6.42 -0.74 21.61
CA MET A 57 -6.45 -1.06 20.17
C MET A 57 -5.06 -1.45 19.67
N THR A 58 -4.95 -2.64 19.08
CA THR A 58 -3.74 -3.14 18.42
C THR A 58 -3.74 -2.73 16.95
N LEU A 59 -2.68 -2.07 16.50
CA LEU A 59 -2.47 -1.77 15.08
C LEU A 59 -1.69 -2.91 14.44
N GLU A 60 -2.23 -3.49 13.38
CA GLU A 60 -1.50 -4.45 12.55
C GLU A 60 -0.71 -3.70 11.45
N PRO A 61 0.49 -4.21 11.07
CA PRO A 61 1.25 -3.65 9.96
C PRO A 61 0.44 -3.70 8.66
N PHE A 62 0.42 -2.61 7.90
CA PHE A 62 -0.15 -2.62 6.56
C PHE A 62 0.74 -3.43 5.60
N ASP A 63 0.21 -4.54 5.05
CA ASP A 63 0.88 -5.34 4.04
C ASP A 63 0.24 -5.11 2.66
N PRO A 64 0.90 -4.39 1.74
CA PRO A 64 0.36 -4.09 0.41
C PRO A 64 0.30 -5.30 -0.52
N GLY A 65 0.82 -6.47 -0.13
CA GLY A 65 0.75 -7.71 -0.89
C GLY A 65 -0.33 -8.69 -0.43
N LEU A 66 -1.16 -8.29 0.55
CA LEU A 66 -2.37 -9.00 0.89
C LEU A 66 -3.49 -8.52 -0.05
N ASP A 67 -3.54 -9.14 -1.22
CA ASP A 67 -4.76 -9.19 -2.00
C ASP A 67 -5.80 -9.85 -1.10
N ASP A 68 -6.88 -9.14 -0.78
CA ASP A 68 -7.97 -9.60 0.09
C ASP A 68 -8.75 -10.73 -0.62
N GLU A 69 -8.13 -11.91 -0.76
CA GLU A 69 -8.79 -13.18 -1.07
C GLU A 69 -9.29 -13.85 0.23
N THR A 70 -9.79 -13.07 1.20
CA THR A 70 -10.81 -13.62 2.08
C THR A 70 -12.14 -13.45 1.37
N ASP A 71 -12.36 -14.32 0.38
CA ASP A 71 -13.70 -14.77 0.03
C ASP A 71 -14.42 -15.09 1.35
N ASP A 72 -15.59 -14.50 1.51
CA ASP A 72 -16.60 -14.91 2.48
C ASP A 72 -16.72 -16.45 2.46
N ASP A 73 -16.09 -17.13 3.42
CA ASP A 73 -16.61 -18.42 3.92
C ASP A 73 -17.82 -18.09 4.81
N ASP A 74 -18.83 -17.45 4.20
CA ASP A 74 -20.21 -17.53 4.67
C ASP A 74 -20.54 -19.02 4.57
N SER A 75 -20.39 -19.67 5.71
CA SER A 75 -20.66 -21.07 5.94
C SER A 75 -22.17 -21.26 5.93
N ASP A 76 -22.78 -21.14 4.75
CA ASP A 76 -24.14 -21.54 4.48
C ASP A 76 -24.11 -22.85 3.68
N GLU A 77 -24.07 -23.97 4.39
CA GLU A 77 -24.74 -25.19 3.92
C GLU A 77 -25.41 -25.91 5.10
N ASP A 78 -26.58 -25.38 5.43
CA ASP A 78 -27.88 -26.07 5.47
C ASP A 78 -28.00 -27.49 6.09
N ASP A 79 -29.03 -27.58 6.93
CA ASP A 79 -29.96 -28.71 7.10
C ASP A 79 -29.50 -30.01 7.82
N ALA A 80 -29.89 -30.15 9.11
CA ALA A 80 -30.65 -31.29 9.67
C ALA A 80 -31.04 -31.11 11.15
#